data_AF-A0A3N5NE00-F1
#
_entry.id   AF-A0A3N5NE00-F1
#
_cell.length_a   1.000
_cell.length_b   1.000
_cell.length_c   1.000
_cell.angle_alpha   90.00
_cell.angle_beta   90.00
_cell.angle_gamma   90.00
#
_symmetry.space_group_name_H-M   'P 1'
#
loop_
_entity.id
_entity.type
_entity.pdbx_description
1 polymer ?
#
loop_
_entity_poly.entity_id
_entity_poly.type
_entity_poly.pdbx_seq_one_letter_code
_entity_poly.pdbx_strand_id
1 'polypeptide(L)'
;MYTAKFVYRNESGKRIGTSSETYNSVEGYQTGIAAVISNMANIASHQGKVKHLPDTDLFSVTLKCHDKEGELYFLSLARDRITLSSYSDDGIRNMVERWTDSEPALV
;
A
#
# COMPACT_ATOMS: atom_id res chain seq x y z
N MET A 1 -1.15 6.24 -2.59
CA MET A 1 -2.20 5.27 -2.97
C MET A 1 -2.33 4.25 -1.85
N TYR A 2 -3.56 3.92 -1.47
CA TYR A 2 -3.87 3.00 -0.36
C TYR A 2 -4.79 1.90 -0.89
N THR A 3 -4.36 0.64 -0.89
CA THR A 3 -5.17 -0.50 -1.35
C THR A 3 -5.52 -1.39 -0.16
N ALA A 4 -6.79 -1.41 0.21
CA ALA A 4 -7.32 -2.28 1.24
C ALA A 4 -7.66 -3.66 0.66
N LYS A 5 -7.34 -4.74 1.38
CA LYS A 5 -7.64 -6.12 1.02
C LYS A 5 -8.67 -6.73 1.96
N PHE A 6 -9.63 -7.45 1.40
CA PHE A 6 -10.69 -8.09 2.15
C PHE A 6 -10.83 -9.56 1.77
N VAL A 7 -11.24 -10.36 2.74
CA VAL A 7 -11.57 -11.78 2.55
C VAL A 7 -12.97 -12.05 3.06
N TYR A 8 -13.71 -12.86 2.31
CA TYR A 8 -14.99 -13.41 2.73
C TYR A 8 -14.78 -14.85 3.18
N ARG A 9 -15.30 -15.21 4.36
CA ARG A 9 -15.18 -16.55 4.94
C ARG A 9 -16.55 -17.11 5.33
N ASN A 10 -16.73 -18.40 5.15
CA ASN A 10 -17.94 -19.09 5.61
C ASN A 10 -17.87 -19.35 7.13
N GLU A 11 -18.88 -20.02 7.67
CA GLU A 11 -18.97 -20.37 9.09
C GLU A 11 -17.83 -21.29 9.58
N SER A 12 -17.29 -22.15 8.71
CA SER A 12 -16.12 -22.98 9.04
C SER A 12 -14.78 -22.25 8.92
N GLY A 13 -14.79 -20.95 8.59
CA GLY A 13 -13.59 -20.13 8.40
C GLY A 13 -12.89 -20.32 7.06
N LYS A 14 -13.42 -21.17 6.16
CA LYS A 14 -12.90 -21.34 4.80
C LYS A 14 -13.09 -20.04 4.01
N ARG A 15 -12.06 -19.62 3.28
CA ARG A 15 -12.14 -18.51 2.32
C ARG A 15 -13.09 -18.88 1.17
N ILE A 16 -14.07 -18.03 0.92
CA ILE A 16 -15.08 -18.17 -0.14
C ILE A 16 -15.08 -16.98 -1.12
N GLY A 17 -14.34 -15.92 -0.83
CA GLY A 17 -14.19 -14.78 -1.72
C GLY A 17 -13.13 -13.79 -1.26
N THR A 18 -12.82 -12.82 -2.12
CA THR A 18 -11.91 -11.71 -1.84
C THR A 18 -12.38 -10.46 -2.57
N SER A 19 -12.11 -9.29 -2.01
CA SER A 19 -12.22 -8.01 -2.71
C SER A 19 -11.05 -7.11 -2.37
N SER A 20 -10.85 -6.06 -3.15
CA SER A 20 -9.90 -5.00 -2.83
C SER A 20 -10.40 -3.67 -3.36
N GLU A 21 -10.11 -2.60 -2.62
CA GLU A 21 -10.45 -1.24 -3.01
C GLU A 21 -9.22 -0.34 -2.90
N THR A 22 -9.13 0.65 -3.78
CA THR A 22 -8.01 1.59 -3.84
C THR A 22 -8.50 3.00 -3.57
N TYR A 23 -7.78 3.70 -2.70
CA TYR A 23 -8.09 5.04 -2.26
C TYR A 23 -6.90 5.98 -2.46
N ASN A 24 -7.22 7.25 -2.65
CA ASN A 24 -6.23 8.30 -2.89
C ASN A 24 -5.89 9.09 -1.61
N SER A 25 -6.53 8.81 -0.48
CA SER A 25 -6.25 9.42 0.82
C SER A 25 -6.35 8.41 1.96
N VAL A 26 -5.70 8.70 3.10
CA VAL A 26 -5.78 7.90 4.33
C VAL A 26 -7.21 7.89 4.87
N GLU A 27 -7.87 9.05 4.88
CA GLU A 27 -9.25 9.20 5.34
C GLU A 27 -10.22 8.38 4.49
N GLY A 28 -10.06 8.42 3.16
CA GLY A 28 -10.85 7.62 2.23
C GLY A 28 -10.61 6.12 2.43
N TYR A 29 -9.36 5.73 2.70
CA TYR A 29 -9.01 4.35 3.06
C TYR A 29 -9.72 3.88 4.34
N GLN A 30 -9.66 4.68 5.41
CA GLN A 30 -10.31 4.33 6.69
C GLN A 30 -11.84 4.24 6.55
N THR A 31 -12.45 5.25 5.92
CA THR A 31 -13.90 5.31 5.73
C THR A 31 -14.39 4.22 4.77
N GLY A 32 -13.64 3.98 3.68
CA GLY A 32 -13.95 2.96 2.70
C GLY A 32 -13.89 1.54 3.27
N ILE A 33 -12.91 1.24 4.12
CA ILE A 33 -12.87 -0.04 4.86
C ILE A 33 -14.15 -0.26 5.67
N ALA A 34 -14.58 0.75 6.43
CA ALA A 34 -15.82 0.66 7.21
C ALA A 34 -17.05 0.45 6.32
N ALA A 35 -17.09 1.12 5.16
CA ALA A 35 -18.16 0.96 4.17
C ALA A 35 -18.20 -0.45 3.57
N VAL A 36 -17.06 -1.02 3.18
CA VAL A 36 -16.97 -2.40 2.64
C VAL A 36 -17.40 -3.42 3.69
N ILE A 37 -16.93 -3.27 4.94
CA ILE A 37 -17.30 -4.16 6.04
C ILE A 37 -18.82 -4.12 6.31
N SER A 38 -19.45 -2.97 6.09
CA SER A 38 -20.89 -2.78 6.31
C SER A 38 -21.75 -3.09 5.07
N ASN A 39 -21.14 -3.48 3.94
CA ASN A 39 -21.87 -3.74 2.70
C ASN A 39 -22.61 -5.08 2.74
N MET A 40 -23.88 -5.01 3.15
CA MET A 40 -24.73 -6.20 3.29
C MET A 40 -25.01 -6.93 1.97
N ALA A 41 -25.04 -6.23 0.83
CA ALA A 41 -25.26 -6.86 -0.46
C ALA A 41 -24.09 -7.76 -0.85
N ASN A 42 -22.85 -7.30 -0.63
CA ASN A 42 -21.65 -8.11 -0.87
C ASN A 42 -21.56 -9.29 0.11
N ILE A 43 -21.85 -9.06 1.40
CA ILE A 43 -21.87 -10.10 2.43
C ILE A 43 -22.86 -11.21 2.06
N ALA A 44 -24.09 -10.86 1.68
CA ALA A 44 -25.12 -11.81 1.27
C ALA A 44 -24.72 -12.56 -0.02
N SER A 45 -24.17 -11.85 -1.01
CA SER A 45 -23.73 -12.45 -2.28
C SER A 45 -22.60 -13.46 -2.08
N HIS A 46 -21.69 -13.19 -1.16
CA HIS A 46 -20.62 -14.12 -0.83
C HIS A 46 -21.05 -15.24 0.11
N GLN A 47 -22.21 -15.13 0.78
CA GLN A 47 -22.70 -16.09 1.79
C GLN A 47 -21.69 -16.29 2.92
N GLY A 48 -21.09 -15.20 3.42
CA GLY A 48 -20.12 -15.29 4.50
C GLY A 48 -19.75 -13.94 5.11
N LYS A 49 -18.83 -13.98 6.07
CA LYS A 49 -18.37 -12.81 6.81
C LYS A 49 -17.18 -12.18 6.12
N VAL A 50 -17.25 -10.88 5.90
CA VAL A 50 -16.13 -10.07 5.41
C VAL A 50 -15.17 -9.76 6.55
N LYS A 51 -13.87 -9.77 6.25
CA LYS A 51 -12.80 -9.33 7.16
C LYS A 51 -11.77 -8.54 6.36
N HIS A 52 -11.40 -7.37 6.88
CA HIS A 52 -10.26 -6.59 6.39
C HIS A 52 -8.92 -7.24 6.80
N LEU A 53 -7.96 -7.24 5.89
CA LEU A 53 -6.64 -7.86 6.06
C LEU A 53 -5.53 -6.79 6.01
N PRO A 54 -5.34 -6.00 7.09
CA PRO A 54 -4.39 -4.89 7.12
C PRO A 54 -2.94 -5.33 6.83
N ASP A 55 -2.58 -6.56 7.21
CA ASP A 55 -1.24 -7.11 6.95
C ASP A 55 -0.95 -7.36 5.47
N THR A 56 -1.98 -7.36 4.63
CA THR A 56 -1.87 -7.55 3.18
C THR A 56 -2.22 -6.29 2.39
N ASP A 57 -2.55 -5.20 3.08
CA ASP A 57 -2.78 -3.92 2.44
C ASP A 57 -1.50 -3.39 1.81
N LEU A 58 -1.69 -2.69 0.69
CA LEU A 58 -0.61 -2.09 -0.07
C LEU A 58 -0.69 -0.58 0.04
N PHE A 59 0.44 0.02 0.38
CA PHE A 59 0.61 1.47 0.42
C PHE A 59 1.74 1.82 -0.53
N SER A 60 1.55 2.85 -1.34
CA SER A 60 2.64 3.40 -2.14
C SER A 60 2.58 4.91 -2.23
N VAL A 61 3.75 5.54 -2.16
CA VAL A 61 3.97 6.95 -2.41
C VAL A 61 5.14 7.07 -3.37
N THR A 62 5.00 7.91 -4.40
CA THR A 62 6.09 8.26 -5.30
C THR A 62 6.43 9.73 -5.09
N LEU A 63 7.66 10.00 -4.70
CA LEU A 63 8.22 11.33 -4.54
C LEU A 63 9.01 11.69 -5.80
N LYS A 64 8.80 12.92 -6.28
CA LYS A 64 9.68 13.54 -7.27
C LYS A 64 10.75 14.31 -6.51
N CYS A 65 12.00 13.94 -6.70
CA CYS A 65 13.15 14.48 -5.99
C CYS A 65 14.13 15.15 -6.96
N HIS A 66 15.08 15.89 -6.41
CA HIS A 66 16.22 16.42 -7.14
C HIS A 66 17.49 16.30 -6.30
N ASP A 67 18.64 16.15 -6.94
CA ASP A 67 19.94 16.18 -6.29
C ASP A 67 20.47 17.64 -6.18
N LYS A 68 21.70 17.83 -5.73
CA LYS A 68 22.29 19.16 -5.58
C LYS A 68 22.60 19.83 -6.92
N GLU A 69 22.88 19.03 -7.95
CA GLU A 69 23.17 19.51 -9.30
C GLU A 69 21.89 19.72 -10.14
N GLY A 70 20.73 19.33 -9.60
CA GLY A 70 19.40 19.55 -10.19
C GLY A 70 18.87 18.38 -11.03
N GLU A 71 19.56 17.25 -11.04
CA GLU A 71 19.11 16.00 -11.64
C GLU A 71 17.82 15.51 -10.96
N LEU A 72 16.80 15.22 -11.77
CA LEU A 72 15.52 14.72 -11.29
C LEU A 72 15.54 13.20 -11.17
N TYR A 73 15.11 12.69 -10.02
CA TYR A 73 14.90 11.26 -9.81
C TYR A 73 13.57 11.02 -9.08
N PHE A 74 13.09 9.78 -9.12
CA PHE A 74 11.87 9.38 -8.42
C PHE A 74 12.17 8.34 -7.36
N LEU A 75 11.59 8.54 -6.18
CA LEU A 75 11.64 7.59 -5.07
C LEU A 75 10.24 7.05 -4.82
N SER A 76 10.02 5.77 -5.10
CA SER A 76 8.78 5.08 -4.78
C SER A 76 8.95 4.26 -3.51
N LEU A 77 8.23 4.64 -2.47
CA LEU A 77 8.15 3.90 -1.21
C LEU A 77 6.90 3.03 -1.26
N ALA A 78 7.08 1.73 -1.07
CA ALA A 78 6.01 0.78 -0.83
C ALA A 78 6.27 0.00 0.45
N ARG A 79 5.29 -0.80 0.88
CA ARG A 79 5.34 -1.53 2.17
C ARG A 79 6.62 -2.34 2.39
N ASP A 80 7.11 -3.00 1.35
CA ASP A 80 8.18 -4.00 1.42
C ASP A 80 9.41 -3.63 0.59
N ARG A 81 9.40 -2.45 -0.05
CA ARG A 81 10.45 -2.05 -0.99
C ARG A 81 10.51 -0.55 -1.16
N ILE A 82 11.70 -0.10 -1.50
CA ILE A 82 11.95 1.25 -1.99
C ILE A 82 12.55 1.11 -3.39
N THR A 83 11.99 1.83 -4.36
CA THR A 83 12.46 1.83 -5.74
C THR A 83 12.98 3.22 -6.08
N LEU A 84 14.23 3.29 -6.51
CA LEU A 84 14.85 4.49 -7.07
C LEU A 84 14.85 4.38 -8.60
N SER A 85 14.39 5.42 -9.29
CA SER A 85 14.35 5.46 -10.76
C SER A 85 14.68 6.83 -11.34
N SER A 86 14.97 6.85 -12.64
CA SER A 86 15.32 8.05 -13.41
C SER A 86 16.59 8.77 -12.95
N TYR A 87 17.50 8.08 -12.24
CA TYR A 87 18.84 8.59 -11.92
C TYR A 87 19.87 8.09 -12.93
N SER A 88 20.93 8.86 -13.11
CA SER A 88 22.08 8.59 -13.96
C SER A 88 23.40 8.62 -13.17
N ASP A 89 23.46 9.40 -12.09
CA ASP A 89 24.59 9.41 -11.16
C ASP A 89 24.45 8.35 -10.04
N ASP A 90 25.42 7.44 -9.94
CA ASP A 90 25.53 6.47 -8.85
C ASP A 90 25.69 7.15 -7.47
N GLY A 91 26.14 8.40 -7.43
CA GLY A 91 26.13 9.24 -6.23
C GLY A 91 24.74 9.39 -5.61
N ILE A 92 23.69 9.51 -6.44
CA ILE A 92 22.29 9.60 -6.00
C ILE A 92 21.88 8.28 -5.35
N ARG A 93 22.21 7.14 -5.98
CA ARG A 93 21.93 5.82 -5.43
C ARG A 93 22.58 5.61 -4.07
N ASN A 94 23.88 5.91 -3.96
CA ASN A 94 24.64 5.77 -2.72
C ASN A 94 24.11 6.68 -1.59
N MET A 95 23.56 7.85 -1.94
CA MET A 95 22.93 8.75 -0.98
C MET A 95 21.61 8.17 -0.46
N VAL A 96 20.76 7.67 -1.38
CA VAL A 96 19.47 7.08 -1.03
C VAL A 96 19.66 5.82 -0.19
N GLU A 97 20.57 4.92 -0.57
CA GLU A 97 20.88 3.70 0.21
C GLU A 97 21.32 4.04 1.64
N ARG A 98 22.23 5.02 1.81
CA ARG A 98 22.66 5.46 3.14
C ARG A 98 21.53 6.05 3.97
N TRP A 99 20.62 6.79 3.33
CA TRP A 99 19.44 7.32 4.01
C TRP A 99 18.48 6.19 4.43
N THR A 100 18.18 5.24 3.54
CA THR A 100 17.30 4.11 3.86
C THR A 100 17.84 3.26 5.00
N ASP A 101 19.14 3.01 5.02
CA ASP A 101 19.81 2.24 6.10
C ASP A 101 19.77 2.96 7.45
N SER A 102 19.67 4.30 7.43
CA SER A 102 19.66 5.13 8.64
C SER A 102 18.28 5.31 9.28
N GLU A 103 17.20 4.99 8.56
CA GLU A 103 15.82 5.22 8.99
C GLU A 103 15.19 3.90 9.48
N PRO A 104 15.05 3.66 10.80
CA PRO A 104 14.55 2.39 11.32
C PRO A 104 13.12 2.05 10.87
N ALA A 105 12.33 3.05 10.48
CA ALA A 105 10.99 2.81 9.95
C ALA A 105 10.97 2.22 8.52
N LEU A 106 12.11 2.20 7.84
CA LEU A 106 12.29 1.69 6.47
C LEU A 106 13.08 0.38 6.40
N VAL A 107 13.56 -0.13 7.54
CA VAL A 107 14.37 -1.36 7.67
C VAL A 107 13.52 -2.53 8.15
#